data_AF-A0A455UHI9-F1
#
_entry.id   AF-A0A455UHI9-F1
#
_cell.length_a   1.000
_cell.length_b   1.000
_cell.length_c   1.000
_cell.angle_alpha   90.00
_cell.angle_beta   90.00
_cell.angle_gamma   90.00
#
_symmetry.space_group_name_H-M   'P 1'
#
loop_
_entity.id
_entity.type
_entity.pdbx_description
1 polymer ?
#
loop_
_entity_poly.entity_id
_entity_poly.type
_entity_poly.pdbx_seq_one_letter_code
_entity_poly.pdbx_strand_id
1 'polypeptide(L)'
;MVAYTGRPEETDYLQGLGAAEVIDRATLSEPGRPLGKERWAGAIDAVGSHTLANVLASTRYGGTVAACGLAQGMDLSASVAPFILRGVTLAGIDSVMRPYADSVESWRRLGSCWFPSSSMLSPAPSPSTTPSRRPMICSPVAFADA
;
A
#
# COMPACT_ATOMS: atom_id res chain seq x y z
N MET A 1 -2.85 -5.09 10.24
CA MET A 1 -3.12 -4.83 8.80
C MET A 1 -3.26 -6.15 8.06
N VAL A 2 -3.99 -6.20 6.94
CA VAL A 2 -4.09 -7.40 6.09
C VAL A 2 -3.19 -7.22 4.88
N ALA A 3 -2.39 -8.23 4.56
CA ALA A 3 -1.61 -8.29 3.33
C ALA A 3 -2.28 -9.21 2.32
N TYR A 4 -2.06 -8.96 1.04
CA TYR A 4 -2.56 -9.77 -0.07
C TYR A 4 -1.36 -10.16 -0.94
N THR A 5 -1.27 -11.42 -1.36
CA THR A 5 -0.16 -11.91 -2.18
C THR A 5 -0.58 -13.02 -3.13
N GLY A 6 0.12 -13.10 -4.27
CA GLY A 6 0.03 -14.22 -5.20
C GLY A 6 1.05 -15.33 -4.96
N ARG A 7 1.88 -15.20 -3.92
CA ARG A 7 2.94 -16.12 -3.54
C ARG A 7 2.71 -16.59 -2.11
N PRO A 8 2.01 -17.73 -1.91
CA PRO A 8 1.71 -18.25 -0.58
C PRO A 8 2.96 -18.48 0.28
N GLU A 9 4.10 -18.78 -0.34
CA GLU A 9 5.40 -18.96 0.30
C GLU A 9 5.94 -17.69 0.99
N GLU A 10 5.44 -16.50 0.64
CA GLU A 10 5.83 -15.23 1.26
C GLU A 10 5.04 -14.91 2.55
N THR A 11 4.15 -15.82 2.99
CA THR A 11 3.25 -15.57 4.14
C THR A 11 4.02 -15.25 5.42
N ASP A 12 5.02 -16.06 5.77
CA ASP A 12 5.81 -15.87 6.99
C ASP A 12 6.58 -14.56 6.96
N TYR A 13 7.10 -14.19 5.78
CA TYR A 13 7.77 -12.92 5.57
C TYR A 13 6.80 -11.75 5.81
N LEU A 14 5.61 -11.77 5.20
CA LEU A 14 4.59 -10.71 5.35
C LEU A 14 4.07 -10.59 6.79
N GLN A 15 3.91 -11.71 7.50
CA GLN A 15 3.56 -11.71 8.92
C GLN A 15 4.70 -11.13 9.76
N GLY A 16 5.95 -11.47 9.43
CA GLY A 16 7.14 -10.82 9.97
C GLY A 16 7.12 -9.30 9.75
N LEU A 17 6.53 -8.83 8.63
CA LEU A 17 6.32 -7.41 8.35
C LEU A 17 5.22 -6.72 9.19
N GLY A 18 4.46 -7.46 9.97
CA GLY A 18 3.34 -6.94 10.77
C GLY A 18 1.96 -7.14 10.13
N ALA A 19 1.85 -7.95 9.07
CA ALA A 19 0.54 -8.40 8.59
C ALA A 19 -0.11 -9.34 9.63
N ALA A 20 -1.32 -8.99 10.06
CA ALA A 20 -2.11 -9.80 10.99
C ALA A 20 -2.85 -10.94 10.27
N GLU A 21 -3.10 -10.79 8.98
CA GLU A 21 -3.72 -11.77 8.11
C GLU A 21 -3.07 -11.64 6.72
N VAL A 22 -2.91 -12.77 6.02
CA VAL A 22 -2.48 -12.80 4.62
C VAL A 22 -3.57 -13.48 3.80
N ILE A 23 -4.05 -12.82 2.75
CA ILE A 23 -5.08 -13.36 1.84
C ILE A 23 -4.50 -13.67 0.46
N ASP A 24 -5.07 -14.68 -0.18
CA ASP A 24 -4.69 -15.07 -1.54
C ASP A 24 -5.13 -14.04 -2.58
N ARG A 25 -4.31 -13.84 -3.61
CA ARG A 25 -4.60 -12.89 -4.69
C ARG A 25 -5.92 -13.12 -5.41
N ALA A 26 -6.31 -14.38 -5.58
CA ALA A 26 -7.51 -14.77 -6.30
C ALA A 26 -8.79 -14.27 -5.62
N THR A 27 -8.71 -13.94 -4.32
CA THR A 27 -9.83 -13.38 -3.54
C THR A 27 -10.32 -12.04 -4.11
N LEU A 28 -9.46 -11.29 -4.80
CA LEU A 28 -9.75 -9.94 -5.29
C LEU A 28 -9.52 -9.75 -6.80
N SER A 29 -8.91 -10.70 -7.50
CA SER A 29 -8.46 -10.50 -8.88
C SER A 29 -9.55 -10.59 -9.95
N GLU A 30 -10.72 -11.15 -9.62
CA GLU A 30 -11.83 -11.34 -10.56
C GLU A 30 -12.90 -10.24 -10.44
N PRO A 31 -13.73 -10.00 -11.47
CA PRO A 31 -14.85 -9.08 -11.38
C PRO A 31 -15.77 -9.40 -10.19
N GLY A 32 -15.99 -8.42 -9.31
CA GLY A 32 -16.84 -8.59 -8.14
C GLY A 32 -18.12 -7.78 -8.17
N ARG A 33 -18.79 -7.71 -7.02
CA ARG A 33 -20.06 -6.99 -6.86
C ARG A 33 -19.82 -5.47 -6.82
N PRO A 34 -20.75 -4.65 -7.35
CA PRO A 34 -20.68 -3.18 -7.24
C PRO A 34 -20.54 -2.64 -5.80
N LEU A 35 -21.11 -3.36 -4.83
CA LEU A 35 -21.02 -3.05 -3.41
C LEU A 35 -20.85 -4.37 -2.64
N GLY A 36 -19.65 -4.59 -2.11
CA GLY A 36 -19.28 -5.75 -1.31
C GLY A 36 -19.61 -5.56 0.17
N LYS A 37 -19.35 -6.60 0.98
CA LYS A 37 -19.41 -6.48 2.44
C LYS A 37 -18.29 -5.56 2.92
N GLU A 38 -18.59 -4.67 3.85
CA GLU A 38 -17.59 -3.80 4.45
C GLU A 38 -16.53 -4.61 5.21
N ARG A 39 -15.26 -4.44 4.82
CA ARG A 39 -14.12 -5.15 5.38
C ARG A 39 -12.98 -4.19 5.74
N TRP A 40 -12.69 -3.21 4.88
CA TRP A 40 -11.50 -2.37 4.98
C TRP A 40 -11.81 -0.97 5.50
N ALA A 41 -11.08 -0.48 6.51
CA ALA A 41 -11.15 0.94 6.89
C ALA A 41 -10.50 1.85 5.84
N GLY A 42 -9.49 1.33 5.14
CA GLY A 42 -8.80 1.94 4.02
C GLY A 42 -7.84 0.92 3.41
N ALA A 43 -7.19 1.27 2.30
CA ALA A 43 -6.25 0.38 1.62
C ALA A 43 -5.17 1.15 0.84
N ILE A 44 -4.04 0.48 0.62
CA ILE A 44 -2.99 0.91 -0.30
C ILE A 44 -2.94 -0.12 -1.42
N ASP A 45 -3.16 0.31 -2.65
CA ASP A 45 -3.22 -0.54 -3.83
C ASP A 45 -2.09 -0.23 -4.80
N ALA A 46 -1.29 -1.25 -5.11
CA ALA A 46 -0.23 -1.20 -6.10
C ALA A 46 -0.58 -1.99 -7.38
N VAL A 47 -1.82 -2.45 -7.52
CA VAL A 47 -2.22 -3.47 -8.49
C VAL A 47 -3.17 -2.93 -9.56
N GLY A 48 -4.19 -2.15 -9.19
CA GLY A 48 -5.19 -1.65 -10.13
C GLY A 48 -6.26 -2.67 -10.53
N SER A 49 -7.01 -2.37 -11.60
CA SER A 49 -8.01 -3.25 -12.22
C SER A 49 -9.04 -3.83 -11.24
N HIS A 50 -9.46 -5.09 -11.42
CA HIS A 50 -10.46 -5.74 -10.59
C HIS A 50 -10.09 -5.77 -9.10
N THR A 51 -8.80 -5.90 -8.78
CA THR A 51 -8.32 -5.83 -7.39
C THR A 51 -8.73 -4.51 -6.75
N LEU A 52 -8.40 -3.38 -7.39
CA LEU A 52 -8.78 -2.05 -6.93
C LEU A 52 -10.30 -1.88 -6.84
N ALA A 53 -11.04 -2.33 -7.86
CA ALA A 53 -12.50 -2.25 -7.87
C ALA A 53 -13.14 -2.99 -6.69
N ASN A 54 -12.65 -4.18 -6.36
CA ASN A 54 -13.15 -5.00 -5.27
C ASN A 54 -12.77 -4.46 -3.88
N VAL A 55 -11.58 -3.86 -3.77
CA VAL A 55 -11.15 -3.15 -2.56
C VAL A 55 -12.07 -1.96 -2.31
N LEU A 56 -12.34 -1.13 -3.33
CA LEU A 56 -13.28 -0.01 -3.24
C LEU A 56 -14.68 -0.48 -2.82
N ALA A 57 -15.20 -1.53 -3.45
CA ALA A 57 -16.50 -2.10 -3.14
C ALA A 57 -16.63 -2.66 -1.72
N SER A 58 -15.51 -3.06 -1.10
CA SER A 58 -15.47 -3.63 0.26
C SER A 58 -14.93 -2.65 1.30
N THR A 59 -14.68 -1.40 0.93
CA THR A 59 -14.25 -0.36 1.87
C THR A 59 -15.44 0.12 2.71
N ARG A 60 -15.17 0.37 3.99
CA ARG A 60 -16.10 0.88 5.00
C ARG A 60 -16.50 2.32 4.70
N TYR A 61 -17.58 2.77 5.33
CA TYR A 61 -18.02 4.15 5.27
C TYR A 61 -16.88 5.14 5.61
N GLY A 62 -16.69 6.16 4.79
CA GLY A 62 -15.68 7.21 4.93
C GLY A 62 -14.24 6.78 4.66
N GLY A 63 -14.01 5.53 4.22
CA GLY A 63 -12.67 4.99 4.01
C GLY A 63 -11.96 5.61 2.80
N THR A 64 -10.63 5.59 2.84
CA THR A 64 -9.77 6.05 1.73
C THR A 64 -8.92 4.91 1.18
N VAL A 65 -8.87 4.80 -0.15
CA VAL A 65 -8.00 3.85 -0.87
C VAL A 65 -6.99 4.64 -1.69
N ALA A 66 -5.70 4.43 -1.42
CA ALA A 66 -4.60 5.06 -2.14
C ALA A 66 -4.12 4.13 -3.26
N ALA A 67 -4.24 4.54 -4.52
CA ALA A 67 -3.81 3.77 -5.70
C ALA A 67 -2.49 4.32 -6.24
N CYS A 68 -1.46 3.48 -6.31
CA CYS A 68 -0.10 3.84 -6.74
C CYS A 68 0.49 2.91 -7.80
N GLY A 69 -0.22 1.86 -8.23
CA GLY A 69 0.31 0.90 -9.19
C GLY A 69 -0.74 0.25 -10.07
N LEU A 70 -0.27 -0.42 -11.12
CA LEU A 70 -1.07 -0.93 -12.24
C LEU A 70 -0.67 -2.39 -12.60
N ALA A 71 -0.19 -3.16 -11.62
CA ALA A 71 0.38 -4.48 -11.84
C ALA A 71 -0.59 -5.51 -12.48
N GLN A 72 -1.90 -5.40 -12.21
CA GLN A 72 -2.92 -6.21 -12.87
C GLN A 72 -3.39 -5.57 -14.19
N GLY A 73 -3.61 -4.25 -14.19
CA GLY A 73 -4.11 -3.55 -15.37
C GLY A 73 -4.42 -2.08 -15.10
N MET A 74 -4.60 -1.34 -16.19
CA MET A 74 -4.91 0.10 -16.16
C MET A 74 -6.41 0.41 -16.18
N ASP A 75 -7.24 -0.60 -16.44
CA ASP A 75 -8.69 -0.42 -16.41
C ASP A 75 -9.17 -0.22 -14.96
N LEU A 76 -10.28 0.49 -14.79
CA LEU A 76 -10.97 0.56 -13.51
C LEU A 76 -12.46 0.28 -13.74
N SER A 77 -12.79 -1.00 -13.76
CA SER A 77 -14.16 -1.51 -13.92
C SER A 77 -14.93 -1.45 -12.59
N ALA A 78 -14.91 -0.31 -11.90
CA ALA A 78 -15.55 -0.10 -10.60
C ALA A 78 -16.93 0.57 -10.74
N SER A 79 -17.81 0.32 -9.78
CA SER A 79 -19.09 1.04 -9.66
C SER A 79 -18.90 2.36 -8.92
N VAL A 80 -19.76 3.34 -9.20
CA VAL A 80 -19.86 4.58 -8.41
C VAL A 80 -20.50 4.37 -7.03
N ALA A 81 -21.12 3.20 -6.79
CA ALA A 81 -21.86 2.92 -5.56
C ALA A 81 -21.06 3.10 -4.25
N PRO A 82 -19.80 2.65 -4.12
CA PRO A 82 -19.03 2.84 -2.88
C PRO A 82 -18.76 4.31 -2.57
N PHE A 83 -18.59 5.14 -3.59
CA PHE A 83 -18.34 6.57 -3.43
C PHE A 83 -19.59 7.29 -2.92
N ILE A 84 -20.75 7.03 -3.55
CA ILE A 84 -22.00 7.74 -3.23
C ILE A 84 -22.60 7.23 -1.92
N LEU A 85 -22.65 5.91 -1.72
CA LEU A 85 -23.38 5.31 -0.61
C LEU A 85 -22.53 5.16 0.65
N ARG A 86 -21.20 5.12 0.52
CA ARG A 86 -20.27 4.98 1.64
C ARG A 86 -19.29 6.13 1.77
N GLY A 87 -19.29 7.13 0.89
CA GLY A 87 -18.33 8.23 0.98
C GLY A 87 -16.87 7.76 0.84
N VAL A 88 -16.63 6.66 0.11
CA VAL A 88 -15.26 6.15 -0.12
C VAL A 88 -14.50 7.14 -0.99
N THR A 89 -13.23 7.39 -0.66
CA THR A 89 -12.31 8.20 -1.46
C THR A 89 -11.31 7.31 -2.20
N LEU A 90 -11.17 7.50 -3.51
CA LEU A 90 -10.05 6.95 -4.29
C LEU A 90 -9.00 8.06 -4.47
N ALA A 91 -7.85 7.88 -3.86
CA ALA A 91 -6.72 8.81 -3.94
C ALA A 91 -5.67 8.28 -4.93
N GLY A 92 -5.50 8.98 -6.05
CA GLY A 92 -4.41 8.69 -7.00
C GLY A 92 -3.08 9.22 -6.48
N ILE A 93 -2.08 8.35 -6.38
CA ILE A 93 -0.74 8.69 -5.88
C ILE A 93 0.23 8.76 -7.04
N ASP A 94 0.72 9.96 -7.33
CA ASP A 94 1.84 10.19 -8.25
C ASP A 94 3.06 10.67 -7.46
N SER A 95 4.14 9.88 -7.52
CA SER A 95 5.43 10.24 -6.95
C SER A 95 6.35 10.95 -7.94
N VAL A 96 6.06 10.90 -9.25
CA VAL A 96 6.96 11.37 -10.30
C VAL A 96 6.98 12.89 -10.36
N MET A 97 5.81 13.52 -10.40
CA MET A 97 5.69 14.97 -10.53
C MET A 97 5.46 15.69 -9.19
N ARG A 98 5.66 14.99 -8.07
CA ARG A 98 5.38 15.54 -6.76
C ARG A 98 6.35 16.72 -6.45
N PRO A 99 5.85 17.87 -5.96
CA PRO A 99 6.71 19.00 -5.61
C PRO A 99 7.84 18.60 -4.66
N TYR A 100 9.04 19.16 -4.86
CA TYR A 100 10.21 18.81 -4.07
C TYR A 100 10.00 18.97 -2.55
N ALA A 101 9.33 20.04 -2.14
CA ALA A 101 9.01 20.28 -0.73
C ALA A 101 8.20 19.14 -0.10
N ASP A 102 7.21 18.60 -0.82
CA ASP A 102 6.38 17.49 -0.36
C ASP A 102 7.19 16.19 -0.28
N SER A 103 8.07 15.96 -1.24
CA SER A 103 8.97 14.80 -1.24
C SER A 103 9.91 14.83 -0.03
N VAL A 104 10.52 15.99 0.26
CA VAL A 104 11.39 16.18 1.44
C VAL A 104 10.62 15.91 2.73
N GLU A 105 9.42 16.47 2.86
CA GLU A 105 8.58 16.24 4.04
C GLU A 105 8.18 14.77 4.18
N SER A 106 7.84 14.10 3.08
CA SER A 106 7.53 12.67 3.07
C SER A 106 8.71 11.83 3.57
N TRP A 107 9.93 12.11 3.09
CA TRP A 107 11.14 11.45 3.56
C TRP A 107 11.47 11.76 5.02
N ARG A 108 11.25 13.00 5.48
CA ARG A 108 11.42 13.38 6.89
C ARG A 108 10.46 12.60 7.80
N ARG A 109 9.21 12.45 7.39
CA ARG A 109 8.20 11.65 8.10
C ARG A 109 8.57 10.18 8.13
N LEU A 110 8.99 9.62 6.99
CA LEU A 110 9.48 8.24 6.92
C LEU A 110 10.64 8.02 7.88
N GLY A 111 11.65 8.90 7.86
CA GLY A 111 12.82 8.80 8.73
C GLY A 111 12.46 8.86 10.22
N SER A 112 11.56 9.78 10.61
CA SER A 112 11.13 9.92 12.01
C SER A 112 10.21 8.79 12.49
N CYS A 113 9.38 8.24 11.60
CA CYS A 113 8.48 7.14 11.93
C CYS A 113 9.20 5.78 12.02
N TRP A 114 10.18 5.55 11.15
CA TRP A 114 10.91 4.27 11.13
C TRP A 114 12.15 4.26 12.03
N PHE A 115 12.78 5.42 12.26
CA PHE A 115 13.99 5.53 13.08
C PHE A 115 13.78 6.54 14.22
N PRO A 116 12.99 6.21 15.25
CA PRO A 116 12.76 7.11 16.38
C PRO A 116 14.02 7.37 17.22
N SER A 117 15.08 6.56 17.05
CA SER A 117 16.42 6.80 17.61
C SER A 117 17.44 6.98 16.48
N SER A 118 18.19 8.08 16.50
CA SER A 118 19.20 8.45 15.49
C SER A 118 20.36 7.46 15.33
N SER A 119 20.42 6.39 16.13
CA SER A 119 21.52 5.41 16.12
C SER A 119 21.47 4.39 14.97
N MET A 120 20.42 4.37 14.14
CA MET A 120 20.25 3.40 13.05
C MET A 120 20.45 3.97 11.64
N LEU A 121 20.63 5.29 11.50
CA LEU A 121 20.91 5.89 10.20
C LEU A 121 22.38 5.63 9.85
N SER A 122 22.65 4.65 8.99
CA SER A 122 23.97 4.55 8.36
C SER A 122 24.22 5.78 7.48
N PRO A 123 25.44 6.34 7.44
CA PRO A 123 25.73 7.53 6.66
C PRO A 123 25.44 7.30 5.18
N ALA A 124 24.97 8.35 4.50
CA ALA A 124 24.72 8.32 3.07
C ALA A 124 25.95 7.82 2.30
N PRO A 125 25.80 6.90 1.32
CA PRO A 125 26.94 6.38 0.58
C PRO A 125 27.62 7.50 -0.21
N SER A 126 28.95 7.50 -0.19
CA SER A 126 29.76 8.45 -0.95
C SER A 126 29.58 8.27 -2.46
N PRO A 127 29.74 9.35 -3.27
CA PRO A 127 29.43 9.34 -4.70
C PRO A 127 30.27 8.38 -5.57
N SER A 128 31.27 7.72 -5.00
CA SER A 128 32.14 6.75 -5.69
C SER A 128 31.74 5.29 -5.51
N THR A 129 30.64 4.99 -4.80
CA THR A 129 30.24 3.60 -4.53
C THR A 129 29.33 3.06 -5.63
N THR A 130 29.88 2.25 -6.53
CA THR A 130 29.08 1.45 -7.48
C THR A 130 28.12 0.54 -6.68
N PRO A 131 26.82 0.46 -7.02
CA PRO A 131 25.87 -0.30 -6.23
C PRO A 131 26.16 -1.80 -6.37
N SER A 132 26.86 -2.36 -5.39
CA SER A 132 26.91 -3.80 -5.16
C SER A 132 25.49 -4.27 -4.83
N ARG A 133 25.02 -5.32 -5.51
CA ARG A 133 23.75 -6.02 -5.26
C ARG A 133 23.76 -6.68 -3.89
N ARG A 134 23.74 -5.88 -2.82
CA ARG A 134 23.33 -6.33 -1.50
C ARG A 134 21.83 -6.04 -1.39
N PRO A 135 20.99 -7.03 -1.06
CA PRO A 135 19.60 -6.75 -0.75
C PRO A 135 19.59 -5.76 0.42
N MET A 136 19.00 -4.59 0.22
CA MET A 136 18.69 -3.69 1.32
C MET A 136 17.75 -4.46 2.25
N ILE A 137 18.28 -4.89 3.39
CA ILE A 137 17.51 -5.51 4.47
C ILE A 137 16.66 -4.38 5.06
N CYS A 138 15.40 -4.30 4.64
CA CYS A 138 14.37 -3.51 5.30
C CYS A 138 13.74 -4.37 6.39
N SER A 139 14.04 -4.06 7.66
CA SER A 139 13.29 -4.60 8.79
C SER A 139 11.96 -3.85 8.93
N PRO A 140 10.85 -4.55 9.23
CA PRO A 140 9.54 -3.94 9.39
C PRO A 140 9.28 -3.41 10.80
N VAL A 141 8.70 -2.21 10.88
CA VAL A 141 8.02 -1.75 12.09
C VAL A 141 6.57 -1.41 11.75
N ALA A 142 5.67 -1.99 12.53
CA ALA A 142 4.22 -1.88 12.46
C ALA A 142 3.72 -0.44 12.71
N PHE A 143 2.73 -0.02 11.92
CA PHE A 143 1.91 1.16 12.24
C PHE A 143 0.75 0.72 13.15
N ALA A 144 0.75 1.20 14.38
CA ALA A 144 -0.37 1.13 15.32
C ALA A 144 -1.15 2.46 15.30
N ASP A 145 -2.48 2.33 15.27
CA ASP A 145 -3.54 3.26 15.68
C ASP A 145 -3.38 4.78 15.50
N ALA A 146 -4.23 5.35 14.65
CA ALA A 146 -5.09 6.50 14.93
C ALA A 146 -6.28 6.51 13.98
#